data_AF-A0A925K100-F1
#
_entry.id   AF-A0A925K100-F1
#
_cell.length_a   1.000
_cell.length_b   1.000
_cell.length_c   1.000
_cell.angle_alpha   90.00
_cell.angle_beta   90.00
_cell.angle_gamma   90.00
#
_symmetry.space_group_name_H-M   'P 1'
#
loop_
_entity.id
_entity.type
_entity.pdbx_description
1 polymer ?
#
loop_
_entity_poly.entity_id
_entity_poly.type
_entity_poly.pdbx_seq_one_letter_code
_entity_poly.pdbx_strand_id
1 'polypeptide(L)' 'MEWHYVAPGKPTQNGFVERFNGRLSDERLNEYAFTSLAAAKRIIAAWQLDYNTVWPHSGLGGLSPTA' A
#
# COMPACT_ATOMS: atom_id res chain seq x y z
N MET A 1 11.09 -3.65 20.40
CA MET A 1 10.00 -3.34 19.48
C MET A 1 8.73 -3.88 20.12
N GLU A 2 7.77 -3.01 20.45
CA GLU A 2 6.50 -3.41 21.06
C GLU A 2 5.51 -3.76 19.95
N TRP A 3 4.80 -4.88 20.09
CA TRP A 3 3.79 -5.30 19.12
C TRP A 3 2.46 -4.64 19.48
N HIS A 4 1.89 -3.89 18.53
CA HIS A 4 0.54 -3.35 18.65
C HIS A 4 -0.43 -4.21 17.86
N TYR A 5 -1.25 -4.98 18.56
CA TYR A 5 -2.29 -5.83 17.95
C TYR A 5 -3.59 -5.05 17.77
N VAL A 6 -4.32 -5.38 16.71
CA VAL A 6 -5.72 -4.95 16.53
C VAL A 6 -6.56 -5.65 17.60
N ALA A 7 -7.31 -4.89 18.38
CA ALA A 7 -8.19 -5.44 19.39
C ALA A 7 -9.38 -6.16 18.74
N PRO A 8 -9.85 -7.29 19.29
CA PRO A 8 -11.06 -7.95 18.83
C PRO A 8 -12.24 -6.98 18.78
N GLY A 9 -12.98 -6.97 17.67
CA GLY A 9 -14.14 -6.11 17.47
C GLY A 9 -13.83 -4.62 17.22
N LYS A 10 -12.56 -4.25 16.98
CA LYS A 10 -12.16 -2.86 16.65
C LYS A 10 -11.58 -2.74 15.23
N PRO A 11 -12.39 -2.88 14.17
CA PRO A 11 -11.91 -2.83 12.78
C PRO A 11 -11.25 -1.49 12.42
N THR A 12 -11.68 -0.39 13.06
CA THR A 12 -11.12 0.95 12.82
C THR A 12 -9.62 1.07 13.17
N GLN A 13 -9.08 0.17 14.02
CA GLN A 13 -7.65 0.14 14.33
C GLN A 13 -6.80 -0.38 13.15
N ASN A 14 -7.42 -1.06 12.17
CA ASN A 14 -6.76 -1.56 10.97
C ASN A 14 -6.93 -0.63 9.75
N GLY A 15 -7.63 0.50 9.91
CA GLY A 15 -8.08 1.33 8.78
C GLY A 15 -6.96 1.87 7.89
N PHE A 16 -5.76 2.10 8.44
CA PHE A 16 -4.60 2.51 7.65
C PHE A 16 -4.17 1.43 6.65
N VAL A 17 -4.02 0.19 7.14
CA VAL A 17 -3.62 -0.96 6.31
C VAL A 17 -4.71 -1.30 5.31
N GLU A 18 -5.98 -1.22 5.70
CA GLU A 18 -7.11 -1.46 4.80
C GLU A 18 -7.14 -0.45 3.65
N ARG A 19 -6.96 0.84 3.94
CA ARG A 19 -6.89 1.88 2.90
C ARG A 19 -5.71 1.67 1.96
N PHE A 20 -4.55 1.28 2.50
CA PHE A 20 -3.37 0.97 1.69
C PHE A 20 -3.63 -0.23 0.76
N ASN A 21 -4.18 -1.32 1.30
CA ASN A 21 -4.47 -2.53 0.52
C ASN A 21 -5.53 -2.29 -0.56
N GLY A 22 -6.59 -1.52 -0.25
CA GLY A 22 -7.61 -1.14 -1.23
C GLY A 22 -6.99 -0.40 -2.42
N ARG A 23 -6.11 0.57 -2.14
CA ARG A 23 -5.42 1.34 -3.18
C ARG A 23 -4.50 0.48 -4.05
N LEU A 24 -3.69 -0.39 -3.44
CA LEU A 24 -2.87 -1.35 -4.17
C LEU A 24 -3.71 -2.25 -5.07
N SER A 25 -4.89 -2.68 -4.59
CA SER A 25 -5.80 -3.50 -5.38
C SER A 25 -6.33 -2.73 -6.59
N ASP A 26 -6.87 -1.54 -6.37
CA ASP A 26 -7.51 -0.74 -7.41
C ASP A 26 -6.53 -0.33 -8.52
N GLU A 27 -5.31 0.07 -8.16
CA GLU A 27 -4.36 0.66 -9.11
C GLU A 27 -3.37 -0.34 -9.73
N ARG A 28 -3.25 -1.55 -9.17
CA ARG A 28 -2.31 -2.55 -9.68
C ARG A 28 -2.92 -3.93 -9.77
N LEU A 29 -3.39 -4.50 -8.67
CA LEU A 29 -3.75 -5.93 -8.70
C LEU A 29 -4.97 -6.22 -9.58
N ASN A 30 -5.90 -5.27 -9.69
CA ASN A 30 -7.10 -5.41 -10.53
C ASN A 30 -6.84 -5.10 -12.02
N GLU A 31 -5.74 -4.40 -12.34
CA GLU A 31 -5.40 -4.03 -13.73
C GLU A 31 -4.57 -5.10 -14.46
N TYR A 32 -3.90 -6.00 -13.72
CA TYR A 32 -2.95 -6.96 -14.29
C TYR A 32 -3.34 -8.42 -14.04
N ALA A 33 -3.46 -9.19 -15.13
CA ALA A 33 -3.36 -10.64 -15.04
C ALA A 33 -1.88 -11.04 -14.91
N PHE A 34 -1.50 -11.55 -13.73
CA PHE A 34 -0.12 -11.98 -13.51
C PHE A 34 0.17 -13.32 -14.20
N THR A 35 1.15 -13.31 -15.10
CA THR A 35 1.58 -14.52 -15.83
C THR A 35 2.55 -15.41 -15.03
N SER A 36 3.14 -14.86 -13.96
CA SER A 36 4.00 -15.60 -13.01
C SER A 36 4.18 -14.83 -11.70
N LEU A 37 4.58 -15.53 -10.64
CA LEU A 37 4.93 -14.90 -9.36
C LEU A 37 6.09 -13.89 -9.49
N ALA A 38 7.06 -14.18 -10.36
CA ALA A 38 8.18 -13.28 -10.61
C ALA A 38 7.72 -11.97 -11.28
N ALA A 39 6.78 -12.06 -12.23
CA ALA A 39 6.17 -10.88 -12.84
C ALA A 39 5.40 -10.06 -11.80
N ALA A 40 4.58 -10.71 -10.95
CA ALA A 40 3.85 -10.04 -9.88
C ALA A 40 4.76 -9.29 -8.92
N LYS A 41 5.85 -9.93 -8.45
CA LYS A 41 6.82 -9.30 -7.54
C LYS A 41 7.45 -8.04 -8.14
N ARG A 42 7.81 -8.07 -9.43
CA ARG A 42 8.39 -6.89 -10.09
C ARG A 42 7.40 -5.73 -10.20
N ILE A 43 6.16 -6.02 -10.59
CA ILE A 43 5.11 -5.00 -10.73
C ILE A 43 4.80 -4.36 -9.39
N ILE A 44 4.65 -5.16 -8.34
CA ILE A 44 4.39 -4.67 -6.98
C ILE A 44 5.58 -3.84 -6.46
N ALA A 45 6.82 -4.29 -6.69
CA ALA A 45 8.00 -3.54 -6.26
C ALA A 45 8.13 -2.17 -6.96
N ALA A 46 7.83 -2.11 -8.25
CA ALA A 46 7.80 -0.85 -8.99
C ALA A 46 6.72 0.11 -8.43
N TRP A 47 5.51 -0.39 -8.17
CA TRP A 47 4.46 0.43 -7.55
C TRP A 47 4.84 0.92 -6.15
N GLN A 48 5.48 0.07 -5.32
CA GLN A 48 5.95 0.48 -3.99
C GLN A 48 6.99 1.60 -4.09
N LEU A 49 7.89 1.56 -5.07
CA LEU A 49 8.86 2.62 -5.30
C LEU A 49 8.14 3.93 -5.67
N ASP A 50 7.22 3.90 -6.63
CA ASP A 50 6.45 5.07 -7.06
C ASP A 50 5.64 5.69 -5.90
N TYR A 51 4.92 4.85 -5.16
CA TYR A 51 4.12 5.27 -4.00
C TYR A 51 4.96 5.99 -2.95
N ASN A 52 6.17 5.50 -2.68
CA ASN A 52 7.05 6.00 -1.64
C ASN A 52 7.89 7.21 -2.08
N THR A 53 8.11 7.42 -3.38
CA THR A 53 9.06 8.44 -3.84
C THR A 53 8.42 9.55 -4.66
N VAL A 54 7.35 9.25 -5.40
CA VAL A 54 6.76 10.18 -6.38
C VAL A 54 5.41 10.71 -5.91
N TRP A 55 4.60 9.90 -5.22
CA TRP A 55 3.21 10.27 -4.99
C TRP A 55 2.99 11.26 -3.86
N PRO A 56 2.17 12.31 -4.08
CA PRO A 56 1.84 13.27 -3.05
C PRO A 56 0.81 12.71 -2.07
N HIS A 57 1.12 12.74 -0.77
CA HIS A 57 0.19 12.34 0.28
C HIS A 57 -0.40 13.57 0.97
N SER A 58 -1.73 13.67 0.99
CA SER A 58 -2.41 14.81 1.61
C SER A 58 -2.11 14.94 3.11
N GLY A 59 -1.92 13.81 3.80
CA GLY A 59 -1.47 13.80 5.21
C GLY A 59 -0.04 14.28 5.42
N LEU A 60 0.77 14.33 4.35
CA LEU A 60 2.15 14.83 4.35
C LEU A 60 2.26 16.20 3.64
N GLY A 61 1.16 16.94 3.51
CA GLY A 61 1.18 18.24 2.85
C GLY A 61 1.50 18.17 1.34
N GLY A 62 1.24 17.03 0.71
CA GLY A 62 1.54 16.81 -0.71
C GLY A 62 2.95 16.26 -0.97
N LEU A 63 3.69 15.90 0.07
CA LEU A 63 4.99 15.23 -0.07
C LEU A 63 4.84 13.72 -0.23
N SER A 64 5.86 13.08 -0.81
CA SER A 64 5.98 11.63 -0.80
C SER A 64 6.49 11.14 0.58
N PRO A 65 6.26 9.87 0.94
CA PRO A 65 6.66 9.35 2.26
C PRO A 65 8.16 9.39 2.52
N THR A 66 8.97 9.47 1.45
CA THR A 66 10.44 9.49 1.53
C THR A 66 11.03 10.86 1.19
N ALA A 67 10.20 11.89 0.99
CA ALA A 67 10.64 13.26 0.70
C ALA A 67 11.15 14.00 1.94
#